data_AF-A0A077DCR3-F1
#
_entry.id   AF-A0A077DCR3-F1
#
_cell.length_a   1.000
_cell.length_b   1.000
_cell.length_c   1.000
_cell.angle_alpha   90.00
_cell.angle_beta   90.00
_cell.angle_gamma   90.00
#
_symmetry.space_group_name_H-M   'P 1'
#
loop_
_entity.id
_entity.type
_entity.pdbx_description
1 polymer ?
#
loop_
_entity_poly.entity_id
_entity_poly.type
_entity_poly.pdbx_seq_one_letter_code
_entity_poly.pdbx_strand_id
1 'polypeptide(L)'
;MSRHRKQLFIVEGETEEVFLSEILEVPGKIVILNLWQENLKKHIAKYNKSNTFVVFDVDSLDPRKIETMCKNLQLLKEMKLLAGLMQQTENFEEELIRCCRHIKSAQKLCDVFGAVSLSEFKNKFISTGGKSIKKLNDHGFNRELLWTGQLIPELKEYKTYQVTHNHLKRKKIIS
;
A
#
# COMPACT_ATOMS: atom_id res chain seq x y z
N MET A 1 -12.32 26.58 -12.21
CA MET A 1 -12.53 25.32 -11.47
C MET A 1 -11.39 24.36 -11.78
N SER A 2 -10.48 24.10 -10.85
CA SER A 2 -9.38 23.15 -11.04
C SER A 2 -9.95 21.72 -11.01
N ARG A 3 -10.01 21.05 -12.17
CA ARG A 3 -10.31 19.61 -12.23
C ARG A 3 -9.26 18.86 -11.42
N HIS A 4 -9.63 18.41 -10.23
CA HIS A 4 -8.75 17.57 -9.42
C HIS A 4 -8.45 16.29 -10.20
N ARG A 5 -7.15 15.98 -10.35
CA ARG A 5 -6.73 14.71 -10.97
C ARG A 5 -7.27 13.56 -10.13
N LYS A 6 -7.85 12.56 -10.80
CA LYS A 6 -8.34 11.33 -10.14
C LYS A 6 -7.17 10.66 -9.39
N GLN A 7 -7.44 10.05 -8.24
CA GLN A 7 -6.43 9.27 -7.54
C GLN A 7 -6.40 7.84 -8.07
N LEU A 8 -5.21 7.28 -8.20
CA LEU A 8 -4.95 5.89 -8.54
C LEU A 8 -4.01 5.31 -7.49
N PHE A 9 -4.33 4.13 -6.98
CA PHE A 9 -3.47 3.34 -6.11
C PHE A 9 -3.05 2.09 -6.87
N ILE A 10 -1.75 1.87 -7.00
CA ILE A 10 -1.17 0.63 -7.52
C ILE A 10 -0.70 -0.17 -6.33
N VAL A 11 -1.15 -1.42 -6.23
CA VAL A 11 -0.85 -2.33 -5.12
C VAL A 11 -0.37 -3.68 -5.66
N GLU A 12 0.34 -4.44 -4.84
CA GLU A 12 0.91 -5.73 -5.26
C GLU A 12 -0.10 -6.86 -5.32
N GLY A 13 -1.09 -6.87 -4.44
CA GLY A 13 -2.06 -7.96 -4.33
C GLY A 13 -3.43 -7.54 -3.81
N GLU A 14 -4.31 -8.53 -3.73
CA GLU A 14 -5.71 -8.38 -3.28
C GLU A 14 -5.82 -7.99 -1.81
N THR A 15 -4.83 -8.37 -0.99
CA THR A 15 -4.84 -8.03 0.45
C THR A 15 -4.75 -6.50 0.65
N GLU A 16 -3.84 -5.84 -0.05
CA GLU A 16 -3.72 -4.38 -0.08
C GLU A 16 -4.94 -3.72 -0.70
N GLU A 17 -5.51 -4.31 -1.76
CA GLU A 17 -6.72 -3.77 -2.40
C GLU A 17 -7.86 -3.71 -1.39
N VAL A 18 -8.16 -4.81 -0.71
CA VAL A 18 -9.20 -4.87 0.33
C VAL A 18 -8.88 -3.90 1.47
N PHE A 19 -7.62 -3.84 1.89
CA PHE A 19 -7.22 -2.92 2.95
C PHE A 19 -7.43 -1.44 2.59
N LEU A 20 -7.04 -1.04 1.38
CA LEU A 20 -7.22 0.33 0.91
C LEU A 20 -8.70 0.67 0.67
N SER A 21 -9.45 -0.25 0.05
CA SER A 21 -10.84 0.00 -0.37
C SER A 21 -11.85 -0.10 0.77
N GLU A 22 -11.75 -1.12 1.61
CA GLU A 22 -12.80 -1.45 2.60
C GLU A 22 -12.43 -1.05 4.03
N ILE A 23 -11.13 -0.91 4.34
CA ILE A 23 -10.67 -0.58 5.69
C ILE A 23 -10.25 0.89 5.80
N LEU A 24 -9.42 1.36 4.88
CA LEU A 24 -9.02 2.77 4.82
C LEU A 24 -9.97 3.64 4.01
N GLU A 25 -10.78 3.02 3.16
CA GLU A 25 -11.78 3.68 2.30
C GLU A 25 -11.15 4.85 1.52
N VAL A 26 -10.03 4.57 0.84
CA VAL A 26 -9.31 5.60 0.09
C VAL A 26 -10.13 6.08 -1.12
N PRO A 27 -10.16 7.39 -1.40
CA PRO A 27 -10.91 7.90 -2.54
C PRO A 27 -10.09 7.74 -3.81
N GLY A 28 -10.36 6.72 -4.62
CA GLY A 28 -9.64 6.52 -5.87
C GLY A 28 -9.87 5.16 -6.50
N LYS A 29 -9.32 4.98 -7.70
CA LYS A 29 -9.25 3.65 -8.30
C LYS A 29 -8.09 2.89 -7.66
N ILE A 30 -8.28 1.63 -7.31
CA ILE A 30 -7.21 0.72 -6.92
C ILE A 30 -6.96 -0.26 -8.08
N VAL A 31 -5.70 -0.61 -8.31
CA VAL A 31 -5.28 -1.55 -9.34
C VAL A 31 -4.22 -2.46 -8.74
N ILE A 32 -4.45 -3.77 -8.87
CA ILE A 32 -3.44 -4.78 -8.58
C ILE A 32 -2.49 -4.87 -9.78
N LEU A 33 -1.22 -4.55 -9.57
CA LEU A 33 -0.13 -4.65 -10.53
C LEU A 33 1.19 -4.63 -9.75
N ASN A 34 1.90 -5.76 -9.71
CA ASN A 34 3.15 -5.85 -8.95
C ASN A 34 4.29 -5.11 -9.70
N LEU A 35 4.64 -3.91 -9.23
CA LEU A 35 5.65 -3.07 -9.89
C LEU A 35 7.11 -3.56 -9.71
N TRP A 36 7.36 -4.55 -8.85
CA TRP A 36 8.66 -5.23 -8.80
C TRP A 36 8.86 -6.17 -10.00
N GLN A 37 7.78 -6.70 -10.57
CA GLN A 37 7.85 -7.75 -11.58
C GLN A 37 7.32 -7.29 -12.95
N GLU A 38 6.30 -6.44 -12.96
CA GLU A 38 5.60 -6.05 -14.16
C GLU A 38 6.05 -4.68 -14.69
N ASN A 39 6.15 -4.57 -16.01
CA ASN A 39 6.48 -3.31 -16.66
C ASN A 39 5.23 -2.46 -16.87
N LEU A 40 5.15 -1.34 -16.13
CA LEU A 40 4.02 -0.42 -16.13
C LEU A 40 3.74 0.20 -17.51
N LYS A 41 4.73 0.29 -18.41
CA LYS A 41 4.57 0.86 -19.75
C LYS A 41 3.43 0.22 -20.54
N LYS A 42 3.14 -1.07 -20.32
CA LYS A 42 2.02 -1.78 -20.95
C LYS A 42 0.64 -1.31 -20.47
N HIS A 43 0.56 -0.71 -19.29
CA HIS A 43 -0.69 -0.34 -18.62
C HIS A 43 -0.89 1.19 -18.52
N ILE A 44 0.19 1.97 -18.65
CA ILE A 44 0.22 3.40 -18.34
C ILE A 44 -0.79 4.25 -19.12
N ALA A 45 -1.12 3.86 -20.35
CA ALA A 45 -2.10 4.56 -21.18
C ALA A 45 -3.49 4.62 -20.50
N LYS A 46 -3.85 3.58 -19.72
CA LYS A 46 -5.11 3.50 -18.96
C LYS A 46 -5.15 4.45 -17.76
N TYR A 47 -4.00 4.96 -17.33
CA TYR A 47 -3.82 5.72 -16.11
C TYR A 47 -3.44 7.19 -16.35
N ASN A 48 -3.44 7.62 -17.62
CA ASN A 48 -3.13 8.99 -17.97
C ASN A 48 -4.03 9.96 -17.18
N LYS A 49 -3.44 11.02 -16.62
CA LYS A 49 -4.12 12.06 -15.81
C LYS A 49 -4.53 11.69 -14.38
N SER A 50 -4.02 10.59 -13.82
CA SER A 50 -4.22 10.27 -12.40
C SER A 50 -3.03 10.70 -11.53
N ASN A 51 -3.29 11.04 -10.27
CA ASN A 51 -2.28 11.11 -9.23
C ASN A 51 -2.07 9.68 -8.69
N THR A 52 -0.94 9.08 -9.02
CA THR A 52 -0.64 7.68 -8.75
C THR A 52 0.14 7.52 -7.46
N PHE A 53 -0.42 6.74 -6.54
CA PHE A 53 0.25 6.25 -5.35
C PHE A 53 0.64 4.79 -5.54
N VAL A 54 1.82 4.41 -5.09
CA VAL A 54 2.30 3.03 -5.13
C VAL A 54 2.42 2.51 -3.71
N VAL A 55 1.72 1.42 -3.40
CA VAL A 55 1.90 0.62 -2.17
C VAL A 55 2.70 -0.61 -2.52
N PHE A 56 3.77 -0.87 -1.77
CA PHE A 56 4.66 -1.98 -2.04
C PHE A 56 5.31 -2.51 -0.76
N ASP A 57 5.66 -3.78 -0.78
CA ASP A 57 6.44 -4.45 0.24
C ASP A 57 7.92 -4.56 -0.17
N VAL A 58 8.75 -5.09 0.74
CA VAL A 58 10.20 -5.19 0.55
C VAL A 58 10.73 -6.58 0.93
N ASP A 59 9.86 -7.60 0.91
CA ASP A 59 10.20 -8.95 1.39
C ASP A 59 11.15 -9.71 0.44
N SER A 60 11.24 -9.29 -0.81
CA SER A 60 12.00 -9.97 -1.85
C SER A 60 12.68 -8.99 -2.80
N LEU A 61 13.79 -8.42 -2.33
CA LEU A 61 14.61 -7.45 -3.07
C LEU A 61 15.78 -8.13 -3.80
N ASP A 62 15.55 -8.57 -5.03
CA ASP A 62 16.64 -8.94 -5.93
C ASP A 62 16.97 -7.81 -6.93
N PRO A 63 18.21 -7.75 -7.47
CA PRO A 63 18.63 -6.65 -8.34
C PRO A 63 17.73 -6.40 -9.56
N ARG A 64 17.14 -7.46 -10.14
CA ARG A 64 16.27 -7.32 -11.33
C ARG A 64 14.91 -6.72 -10.97
N LYS A 65 14.37 -7.10 -9.81
CA LYS A 65 13.15 -6.48 -9.27
C LYS A 65 13.37 -5.01 -8.97
N ILE A 66 14.49 -4.67 -8.32
CA ILE A 66 14.86 -3.28 -8.02
C ILE A 66 14.95 -2.45 -9.30
N GLU A 67 15.65 -2.95 -10.33
CA GLU A 67 15.75 -2.28 -11.61
C GLU A 67 14.36 -2.05 -12.25
N THR A 68 13.47 -3.03 -12.16
CA THR A 68 12.11 -2.94 -12.70
C THR A 68 11.27 -1.89 -11.96
N MET A 69 11.30 -1.89 -10.63
CA MET A 69 10.63 -0.87 -9.82
C MET A 69 11.17 0.54 -10.15
N CYS A 70 12.49 0.72 -10.19
CA CYS A 70 13.10 2.01 -10.54
C CYS A 70 12.66 2.49 -11.93
N LYS A 71 12.62 1.63 -12.94
CA LYS A 71 12.11 1.98 -14.28
C LYS A 71 10.63 2.41 -14.25
N ASN A 72 9.81 1.71 -13.47
CA ASN A 72 8.39 2.04 -13.32
C ASN A 72 8.18 3.38 -12.61
N LEU A 73 8.94 3.64 -11.53
CA LEU A 73 8.88 4.90 -10.78
C LEU A 73 9.39 6.08 -11.61
N GLN A 74 10.48 5.88 -12.35
CA GLN A 74 11.01 6.89 -13.27
C GLN A 74 9.99 7.24 -14.34
N LEU A 75 9.32 6.26 -14.95
CA LEU A 75 8.25 6.50 -15.91
C LEU A 75 7.10 7.33 -15.30
N LEU A 76 6.63 6.96 -14.11
CA LEU A 76 5.59 7.72 -13.41
C LEU A 76 6.02 9.15 -13.09
N LYS A 77 7.28 9.35 -12.70
CA LYS A 77 7.87 10.66 -12.40
C LYS A 77 7.98 11.53 -13.66
N GLU A 78 8.51 11.01 -14.76
CA GLU A 78 8.64 11.72 -16.04
C GLU A 78 7.28 12.16 -16.59
N MET A 79 6.26 11.31 -16.45
CA MET A 79 4.88 11.62 -16.85
C MET A 79 4.15 12.54 -15.87
N LYS A 80 4.79 12.96 -14.76
CA LYS A 80 4.20 13.76 -13.69
C LYS A 80 2.94 13.10 -13.10
N LEU A 81 2.96 11.77 -12.97
CA LEU A 81 1.87 10.97 -12.40
C LEU A 81 2.19 10.49 -10.98
N LEU A 82 3.47 10.31 -10.63
CA LEU A 82 3.87 9.86 -9.30
C LEU A 82 3.46 10.89 -8.23
N ALA A 83 2.58 10.48 -7.32
CA ALA A 83 2.02 11.31 -6.26
C ALA A 83 2.43 10.83 -4.86
N GLY A 84 2.77 9.54 -4.71
CA GLY A 84 3.31 9.06 -3.45
C GLY A 84 3.78 7.60 -3.47
N LEU A 85 4.68 7.29 -2.55
CA LEU A 85 5.22 5.97 -2.26
C LEU A 85 4.86 5.59 -0.82
N MET A 86 4.23 4.44 -0.66
CA MET A 86 3.74 3.89 0.60
C MET A 86 4.40 2.52 0.81
N GLN A 87 5.62 2.55 1.32
CA GLN A 87 6.39 1.35 1.59
C GLN A 87 5.89 0.69 2.88
N GLN A 88 5.55 -0.59 2.81
CA GLN A 88 5.28 -1.43 3.97
C GLN A 88 6.59 -1.77 4.72
N THR A 89 6.50 -2.21 5.97
CA THR A 89 7.69 -2.46 6.79
C THR A 89 8.58 -3.56 6.20
N GLU A 90 8.00 -4.74 6.00
CA GLU A 90 8.63 -5.89 5.34
C GLU A 90 7.64 -6.47 4.35
N ASN A 91 6.43 -6.76 4.84
CA ASN A 91 5.24 -7.16 4.10
C ASN A 91 3.98 -6.56 4.78
N PHE A 92 2.81 -6.93 4.26
CA PHE A 92 1.53 -6.46 4.78
C PHE A 92 1.30 -6.85 6.24
N GLU A 93 1.62 -8.08 6.61
CA GLU A 93 1.40 -8.60 7.96
C GLU A 93 2.26 -7.90 9.00
N GLU A 94 3.55 -7.72 8.70
CA GLU A 94 4.46 -6.96 9.56
C GLU A 94 4.06 -5.50 9.67
N GLU A 95 3.53 -4.90 8.59
CA GLU A 95 2.96 -3.56 8.64
C GLU A 95 1.75 -3.49 9.58
N LEU A 96 0.86 -4.49 9.56
CA LEU A 96 -0.28 -4.56 10.49
C LEU A 96 0.16 -4.80 11.93
N ILE A 97 1.13 -5.70 12.17
CA ILE A 97 1.71 -5.95 13.50
C ILE A 97 2.28 -4.65 14.07
N ARG A 98 3.05 -3.92 13.27
CA ARG A 98 3.61 -2.62 13.68
C ARG A 98 2.53 -1.59 14.00
N CYS A 99 1.44 -1.58 13.24
CA CYS A 99 0.34 -0.63 13.43
C CYS A 99 -0.61 -1.01 14.58
N CYS A 100 -0.53 -2.22 15.13
CA CYS A 100 -1.42 -2.66 16.20
C CYS A 100 -0.74 -2.66 17.58
N ARG A 101 -1.42 -2.09 18.58
CA ARG A 101 -0.90 -2.08 19.96
C ARG A 101 -0.82 -3.48 20.57
N HIS A 102 -1.74 -4.38 20.24
CA HIS A 102 -1.88 -5.68 20.92
C HIS A 102 -1.50 -6.90 20.05
N ILE A 103 -1.21 -6.70 18.76
CA ILE A 103 -0.69 -7.75 17.87
C ILE A 103 0.83 -7.56 17.81
N LYS A 104 1.61 -8.52 18.31
CA LYS A 104 3.07 -8.41 18.47
C LYS A 104 3.86 -9.50 17.73
N SER A 105 3.18 -10.35 17.00
CA SER A 105 3.80 -11.43 16.23
C SER A 105 2.85 -11.91 15.15
N ALA A 106 3.41 -12.57 14.12
CA ALA A 106 2.69 -13.30 13.09
C ALA A 106 1.70 -14.31 13.71
N GLN A 107 2.12 -15.06 14.73
CA GLN A 107 1.22 -16.01 15.41
C GLN A 107 0.02 -15.29 16.04
N LYS A 108 0.24 -14.16 16.73
CA LYS A 108 -0.87 -13.41 17.33
C LYS A 108 -1.81 -12.84 16.26
N LEU A 109 -1.28 -12.41 15.11
CA LEU A 109 -2.08 -11.96 13.98
C LEU A 109 -2.97 -13.11 13.48
N CYS A 110 -2.40 -14.29 13.27
CA CYS A 110 -3.14 -15.50 12.92
C CYS A 110 -4.26 -15.80 13.94
N ASP A 111 -3.96 -15.78 15.24
CA ASP A 111 -4.94 -16.05 16.30
C ASP A 111 -6.14 -15.07 16.26
N VAL A 112 -5.89 -13.77 16.06
CA VAL A 112 -6.94 -12.73 15.99
C VAL A 112 -7.89 -12.95 14.82
N PHE A 113 -7.36 -13.47 13.71
CA PHE A 113 -8.13 -13.79 12.51
C PHE A 113 -8.60 -15.24 12.47
N GLY A 114 -8.26 -16.04 13.49
CA GLY A 114 -8.57 -17.46 13.58
C GLY A 114 -7.91 -18.30 12.49
N ALA A 115 -6.74 -17.90 12.02
CA ALA A 115 -5.95 -18.60 10.98
C ALA A 115 -4.85 -19.47 11.62
N VAL A 116 -4.42 -20.53 10.93
CA VAL A 116 -3.28 -21.38 11.33
C VAL A 116 -1.97 -20.99 10.64
N SER A 117 -2.02 -20.10 9.65
CA SER A 117 -0.86 -19.63 8.89
C SER A 117 -1.08 -18.23 8.34
N LEU A 118 -0.01 -17.53 7.92
CA LEU A 118 -0.12 -16.21 7.30
C LEU A 118 -0.89 -16.26 5.97
N SER A 119 -0.70 -17.32 5.18
CA SER A 119 -1.47 -17.52 3.94
C SER A 119 -2.97 -17.64 4.22
N GLU A 120 -3.36 -18.41 5.24
CA GLU A 120 -4.76 -18.50 5.64
C GLU A 120 -5.27 -17.18 6.24
N PHE A 121 -4.42 -16.47 6.99
CA PHE A 121 -4.73 -15.13 7.47
C PHE A 121 -5.10 -14.20 6.31
N LYS A 122 -4.30 -14.14 5.22
CA LYS A 122 -4.60 -13.30 4.05
C LYS A 122 -5.96 -13.67 3.45
N ASN A 123 -6.22 -14.96 3.23
CA ASN A 123 -7.51 -15.43 2.70
C ASN A 123 -8.69 -15.03 3.61
N LYS A 124 -8.53 -15.16 4.93
CA LYS A 124 -9.55 -14.74 5.91
C LYS A 124 -9.71 -13.23 5.96
N PHE A 125 -8.62 -12.48 5.83
CA PHE A 125 -8.64 -11.02 5.81
C PHE A 125 -9.42 -10.49 4.60
N ILE A 126 -9.10 -11.00 3.41
CA ILE A 126 -9.78 -10.69 2.14
C ILE A 126 -11.26 -11.03 2.25
N SER A 127 -11.60 -12.27 2.63
CA SER A 127 -13.00 -12.71 2.73
C SER A 127 -13.81 -11.99 3.81
N THR A 128 -13.15 -11.52 4.89
CA THR A 128 -13.80 -10.73 5.93
C THR A 128 -14.02 -9.28 5.48
N GLY A 129 -13.15 -8.75 4.62
CA GLY A 129 -13.24 -7.41 4.07
C GLY A 129 -13.23 -6.32 5.13
N GLY A 130 -14.07 -5.29 4.95
CA GLY A 130 -14.20 -4.15 5.85
C GLY A 130 -14.56 -4.53 7.29
N LYS A 131 -15.16 -5.70 7.55
CA LYS A 131 -15.45 -6.17 8.92
C LYS A 131 -14.17 -6.41 9.73
N SER A 132 -13.03 -6.57 9.08
CA SER A 132 -11.71 -6.71 9.71
C SER A 132 -11.33 -5.46 10.51
N ILE A 133 -11.87 -4.27 10.18
CA ILE A 133 -11.54 -3.04 10.92
C ILE A 133 -11.93 -3.11 12.39
N LYS A 134 -13.04 -3.79 12.72
CA LYS A 134 -13.45 -3.97 14.12
C LYS A 134 -12.40 -4.79 14.87
N LYS A 135 -11.98 -5.93 14.31
CA LYS A 135 -10.93 -6.78 14.90
C LYS A 135 -9.63 -6.03 15.09
N LEU A 136 -9.22 -5.24 14.10
CA LEU A 136 -8.02 -4.41 14.16
C LEU A 136 -8.13 -3.34 15.26
N ASN A 137 -9.24 -2.62 15.32
CA ASN A 137 -9.47 -1.58 16.34
C ASN A 137 -9.52 -2.15 17.76
N ASP A 138 -10.16 -3.31 17.95
CA ASP A 138 -10.20 -4.02 19.24
C ASP A 138 -8.78 -4.41 19.72
N HIS A 139 -7.82 -4.50 18.80
CA HIS A 139 -6.41 -4.77 19.07
C HIS A 139 -5.50 -3.53 18.95
N GLY A 140 -6.09 -2.34 19.01
CA GLY A 140 -5.39 -1.07 19.08
C GLY A 140 -4.70 -0.67 17.78
N PHE A 141 -5.34 -0.91 16.64
CA PHE A 141 -4.86 -0.45 15.34
C PHE A 141 -4.77 1.08 15.27
N ASN A 142 -3.57 1.57 14.98
CA ASN A 142 -3.27 2.98 14.81
C ASN A 142 -2.88 3.26 13.35
N ARG A 143 -3.83 3.83 12.59
CA ARG A 143 -3.64 4.21 11.19
C ARG A 143 -2.54 5.25 10.98
N GLU A 144 -2.19 6.04 11.99
CA GLU A 144 -1.16 7.09 11.86
C GLU A 144 0.24 6.51 11.77
N LEU A 145 0.41 5.25 12.18
CA LEU A 145 1.65 4.53 12.02
C LEU A 145 1.84 3.99 10.61
N LEU A 146 0.81 3.94 9.75
CA LEU A 146 0.92 3.36 8.42
C LEU A 146 1.95 4.09 7.55
N TRP A 147 2.86 3.30 6.98
CA TRP A 147 3.93 3.71 6.07
C TRP A 147 4.90 4.75 6.63
N THR A 148 5.05 4.80 7.96
CA THR A 148 6.02 5.68 8.64
C THR A 148 7.44 5.11 8.68
N GLY A 149 7.67 3.92 8.12
CA GLY A 149 8.99 3.30 8.02
C GLY A 149 9.95 4.11 7.14
N GLN A 150 11.24 3.78 7.17
CA GLN A 150 12.21 4.41 6.25
C GLN A 150 12.10 3.78 4.86
N LEU A 151 12.12 4.62 3.82
CA LEU A 151 12.23 4.15 2.45
C LEU A 151 13.55 3.38 2.25
N ILE A 152 13.53 2.26 1.54
CA ILE A 152 14.73 1.44 1.31
C ILE A 152 15.82 2.25 0.58
N PRO A 153 17.11 1.95 0.83
CA PRO A 153 18.23 2.69 0.25
C PRO A 153 18.22 2.78 -1.28
N GLU A 154 17.75 1.73 -1.94
CA GLU A 154 17.66 1.60 -3.40
C GLU A 154 16.73 2.66 -4.00
N LEU A 155 15.72 3.11 -3.24
CA LEU A 155 14.73 4.09 -3.67
C LEU A 155 14.97 5.49 -3.09
N LYS A 156 16.14 5.75 -2.50
CA LYS A 156 16.46 7.03 -1.83
C LYS A 156 16.21 8.28 -2.68
N GLU A 157 16.34 8.18 -4.00
CA GLU A 157 16.08 9.30 -4.92
C GLU A 157 14.60 9.71 -5.01
N TYR A 158 13.69 8.83 -4.56
CA TYR A 158 12.25 9.06 -4.50
C TYR A 158 11.77 9.46 -3.11
N LYS A 159 12.67 9.76 -2.16
CA LYS A 159 12.32 10.12 -0.78
C LYS A 159 11.30 11.25 -0.67
N THR A 160 11.31 12.22 -1.60
CA THR A 160 10.33 13.31 -1.64
C THR A 160 8.90 12.87 -1.97
N TYR A 161 8.75 11.68 -2.55
CA TYR A 161 7.46 11.05 -2.81
C TYR A 161 7.01 10.13 -1.68
N GLN A 162 7.81 9.92 -0.63
CA GLN A 162 7.38 9.09 0.48
C GLN A 162 6.18 9.74 1.18
N VAL A 163 5.09 8.97 1.35
CA VAL A 163 3.87 9.45 2.00
C VAL A 163 3.41 8.46 3.06
N THR A 164 2.79 9.01 4.11
CA THR A 164 2.15 8.25 5.20
C THR A 164 0.64 8.37 5.09
N HIS A 165 -0.10 7.63 5.90
CA HIS A 165 -1.56 7.73 5.92
C HIS A 165 -2.07 9.16 6.19
N ASN A 166 -1.34 9.96 6.96
CA ASN A 166 -1.71 11.37 7.21
C ASN A 166 -1.72 12.23 5.94
N HIS A 167 -0.92 11.88 4.93
CA HIS A 167 -0.96 12.55 3.63
C HIS A 167 -2.29 12.30 2.89
N LEU A 168 -2.87 11.10 3.04
CA LEU A 168 -4.15 10.75 2.42
C LEU A 168 -5.32 11.50 3.07
N LYS A 169 -5.30 11.70 4.40
CA LYS A 169 -6.33 12.46 5.13
C LYS A 169 -6.44 13.91 4.66
N ARG A 170 -5.31 14.58 4.41
CA ARG A 170 -5.28 15.99 3.98
C ARG A 170 -5.96 16.24 2.63
N LYS A 171 -6.12 15.20 1.80
CA LYS A 171 -6.83 15.27 0.52
C LYS A 171 -8.32 14.93 0.61
N LYS A 172 -8.83 14.44 1.74
CA LYS A 172 -10.27 14.19 1.99
C LYS A 172 -11.04 15.45 2.46
N ILE A 173 -10.37 16.52 2.89
CA ILE A 173 -11.03 17.69 3.54
C ILE A 173 -11.65 18.67 2.52
N ILE A 174 -11.57 18.40 1.22
CA ILE A 174 -12.19 19.24 0.18
C ILE A 174 -13.00 18.32 -0.76
N SER A 175 -14.12 17.82 -0.25
CA SER A 175 -15.19 17.21 -1.05
C SER A 175 -16.52 17.59 -0.45
#